data_AF-A0A150XA46-F1
#
_entry.id   AF-A0A150XA46-F1
#
_cell.length_a   1.000
_cell.length_b   1.000
_cell.length_c   1.000
_cell.angle_alpha   90.00
_cell.angle_beta   90.00
_cell.angle_gamma   90.00
#
_symmetry.space_group_name_H-M   'P 1'
#
loop_
_entity.id
_entity.type
_entity.pdbx_description
1 polymer ?
#
loop_
_entity_poly.entity_id
_entity_poly.type
_entity_poly.pdbx_seq_one_letter_code
_entity_poly.pdbx_strand_id
1 'polypeptide(L)' 'MNAVQINEQFTDREFEIISLMAEGASAKEIANHLFVSINTVTTHRKNILGKTTAPNTTALVAKCIRLGWI' A
#
# COMPACT_ATOMS: atom_id res chain seq x y z
N MET A 1 0.68 23.20 13.76
CA MET A 1 -0.39 22.86 12.80
C MET A 1 0.22 22.01 11.71
N ASN A 2 -0.08 20.72 11.68
CA ASN A 2 -0.20 19.90 10.48
C ASN A 2 -0.69 18.54 10.95
N ALA A 3 -2.00 18.44 11.11
CA ALA A 3 -2.66 17.15 11.03
C ALA A 3 -2.36 16.66 9.62
N VAL A 4 -1.36 15.78 9.50
CA VAL A 4 -0.90 15.28 8.21
C VAL A 4 -2.10 14.67 7.51
N GLN A 5 -2.23 15.01 6.24
CA GLN A 5 -3.27 14.60 5.31
C GLN A 5 -3.14 13.10 5.00
N ILE A 6 -3.37 12.24 6.00
CA ILE A 6 -3.16 10.79 5.89
C ILE A 6 -4.16 10.15 4.90
N ASN A 7 -5.28 10.81 4.60
CA ASN A 7 -6.43 10.16 3.96
C ASN A 7 -6.73 10.55 2.50
N GLU A 8 -5.99 11.48 1.87
CA GLU A 8 -6.38 11.96 0.53
C GLU A 8 -5.67 11.25 -0.63
N GLN A 9 -4.57 10.53 -0.38
CA GLN A 9 -3.72 10.00 -1.47
C GLN A 9 -4.02 8.53 -1.83
N PHE A 10 -4.56 7.76 -0.89
CA PHE A 10 -4.89 6.34 -1.06
C PHE A 10 -6.33 6.09 -0.66
N THR A 11 -6.98 5.14 -1.33
CA THR A 11 -8.24 4.61 -0.83
C THR A 11 -8.00 3.75 0.40
N ASP A 12 -9.04 3.54 1.22
CA ASP A 12 -8.97 2.63 2.38
C ASP A 12 -8.37 1.27 2.01
N ARG A 13 -8.78 0.74 0.86
CA ARG A 13 -8.30 -0.54 0.34
C ARG A 13 -6.82 -0.52 -0.04
N GLU A 14 -6.35 0.57 -0.63
CA GLU A 14 -4.93 0.73 -0.95
C GLU A 14 -4.10 0.83 0.34
N PHE A 15 -4.64 1.49 1.37
CA PHE A 15 -4.00 1.62 2.67
C PHE A 15 -3.89 0.28 3.41
N GLU A 16 -4.95 -0.53 3.40
CA GLU A 16 -4.91 -1.90 3.92
C GLU A 16 -3.80 -2.72 3.23
N ILE A 17 -3.71 -2.62 1.90
CA ILE A 17 -2.69 -3.32 1.13
C ILE A 17 -1.28 -2.82 1.49
N ILE A 18 -1.08 -1.51 1.64
CA ILE A 18 0.20 -0.92 2.07
C ILE A 18 0.61 -1.41 3.46
N SER A 19 -0.33 -1.47 4.40
CA SER A 19 -0.10 -1.92 5.76
C SER A 19 0.36 -3.39 5.79
N LEU A 20 -0.36 -4.26 5.08
CA LEU A 20 0.03 -5.67 4.96
C LEU A 20 1.37 -5.87 4.24
N MET A 21 1.69 -5.03 3.25
CA MET A 21 3.01 -5.05 2.62
C MET A 21 4.12 -4.66 3.61
N ALA A 22 3.86 -3.73 4.51
CA ALA A 22 4.82 -3.31 5.54
C ALA A 22 5.06 -4.41 6.59
N GLU A 23 4.04 -5.23 6.86
CA GLU A 23 4.15 -6.45 7.67
C GLU A 23 4.90 -7.59 6.96
N GLY A 24 5.28 -7.41 5.69
CA GLY A 24 6.01 -8.41 4.91
C GLY A 24 5.12 -9.42 4.19
N ALA A 25 3.81 -9.20 4.13
CA ALA A 25 2.89 -10.11 3.46
C ALA A 25 3.12 -10.16 1.94
N SER A 26 3.13 -11.38 1.39
CA SER A 26 3.16 -11.65 -0.03
C SER A 26 1.82 -11.29 -0.70
N ALA A 27 1.81 -11.16 -2.04
CA ALA A 27 0.56 -10.89 -2.77
C ALA A 27 -0.51 -11.98 -2.56
N LYS A 28 -0.08 -13.22 -2.31
CA LYS A 28 -0.97 -14.35 -2.02
C LYS A 28 -1.57 -14.25 -0.62
N GLU A 29 -0.77 -13.90 0.38
CA GLU A 29 -1.24 -13.70 1.76
C GLU A 29 -2.20 -12.51 1.83
N ILE A 30 -1.86 -11.39 1.20
CA ILE A 30 -2.74 -10.22 1.11
C ILE A 30 -4.07 -10.61 0.44
N ALA A 31 -4.02 -11.35 -0.67
CA ALA A 31 -5.22 -11.78 -1.39
C ALA A 31 -6.15 -12.63 -0.49
N ASN A 32 -5.56 -13.58 0.26
CA ASN A 32 -6.29 -14.40 1.21
C ASN A 32 -6.87 -13.55 2.35
N HIS A 33 -6.08 -12.63 2.91
CA HIS A 33 -6.49 -11.83 4.07
C HIS A 33 -7.64 -10.88 3.73
N LEU A 34 -7.62 -10.38 2.49
CA LEU A 34 -8.56 -9.40 1.97
C LEU A 34 -9.72 -10.03 1.19
N PHE A 35 -9.78 -11.37 1.10
CA PHE A 35 -10.79 -12.14 0.36
C PHE A 35 -10.96 -11.72 -1.10
N VAL A 36 -9.84 -11.47 -1.80
CA VAL A 36 -9.81 -11.07 -3.22
C VAL A 36 -8.82 -11.93 -4.01
N SER A 37 -8.81 -11.80 -5.34
CA SER A 37 -7.82 -12.50 -6.16
C SER A 37 -6.42 -11.89 -6.03
N ILE A 38 -5.37 -12.70 -6.25
CA ILE A 38 -3.98 -12.22 -6.34
C ILE A 38 -3.82 -11.16 -7.44
N ASN A 39 -4.57 -11.31 -8.55
CA ASN A 39 -4.61 -10.31 -9.62
C ASN A 39 -5.17 -8.97 -9.14
N THR A 40 -6.22 -8.98 -8.32
CA THR A 40 -6.78 -7.77 -7.70
C THR A 40 -5.72 -7.06 -6.86
N VAL A 41 -5.01 -7.79 -5.99
CA VAL A 41 -3.90 -7.23 -5.19
C VAL A 41 -2.79 -6.67 -6.08
N THR A 42 -2.44 -7.38 -7.14
CA THR A 42 -1.40 -6.95 -8.09
C THR A 42 -1.78 -5.65 -8.81
N THR A 43 -3.04 -5.51 -9.19
CA THR A 43 -3.57 -4.28 -9.80
C THR A 43 -3.51 -3.12 -8.81
N HIS A 44 -3.95 -3.30 -7.57
CA HIS A 44 -3.81 -2.28 -6.54
C HIS A 44 -2.36 -1.88 -6.31
N ARG A 45 -1.43 -2.84 -6.18
CA ARG A 45 0.01 -2.56 -6.05
C ARG A 45 0.55 -1.70 -7.19
N LYS A 46 0.18 -2.00 -8.44
CA LYS A 46 0.58 -1.18 -9.60
C LYS A 46 0.04 0.24 -9.51
N ASN A 47 -1.23 0.39 -9.15
CA ASN A 47 -1.85 1.71 -9.00
C ASN A 47 -1.18 2.53 -7.88
N ILE A 48 -0.91 1.91 -6.74
CA ILE A 48 -0.23 2.53 -5.61
C ILE A 48 1.17 3.00 -6.03
N LEU A 49 1.96 2.13 -6.66
CA LEU A 49 3.30 2.50 -7.15
C LEU A 49 3.25 3.66 -8.15
N GLY A 50 2.26 3.66 -9.04
CA GLY A 50 2.01 4.76 -9.98
C GLY A 50 1.70 6.07 -9.27
N LYS A 51 0.85 6.06 -8.24
CA LYS A 51 0.51 7.23 -7.42
C LYS A 51 1.71 7.78 -6.65
N THR A 52 2.59 6.92 -6.15
CA THR A 52 3.70 7.34 -5.29
C THR A 52 5.01 7.57 -6.02
N THR A 53 5.06 7.31 -7.33
CA THR A 53 6.28 7.29 -8.16
C THR A 53 7.39 6.42 -7.57
N ALA A 54 7.01 5.39 -6.80
CA ALA A 54 7.97 4.51 -6.16
C ALA A 54 8.41 3.42 -7.15
N PRO A 55 9.71 3.09 -7.25
CA PRO A 55 10.21 2.14 -8.24
C PRO A 55 9.84 0.68 -7.92
N ASN A 56 9.54 0.37 -6.66
CA ASN A 56 9.15 -0.96 -6.20
C ASN A 56 8.45 -0.90 -4.84
N THR A 57 7.89 -2.03 -4.41
CA THR A 57 7.17 -2.17 -3.14
C THR A 57 8.01 -1.78 -1.93
N THR A 58 9.28 -2.17 -1.88
CA THR A 58 10.14 -1.86 -0.73
C THR A 58 10.36 -0.36 -0.60
N ALA A 59 10.63 0.32 -1.71
CA ALA A 59 10.76 1.78 -1.75
C ALA A 59 9.46 2.49 -1.41
N LEU A 60 8.31 1.95 -1.85
CA LEU A 60 6.98 2.43 -1.46
C LEU A 60 6.80 2.34 0.05
N VAL A 61 6.96 1.16 0.64
CA VAL A 61 6.78 0.93 2.10
C VAL A 61 7.70 1.85 2.90
N ALA A 62 8.99 1.92 2.54
CA ALA A 62 9.94 2.80 3.20
C ALA A 62 9.54 4.29 3.10
N LYS A 63 9.01 4.71 1.95
CA LYS A 63 8.48 6.07 1.76
C LYS A 63 7.27 6.32 2.66
N CYS A 64 6.32 5.38 2.74
CA CYS A 64 5.13 5.50 3.58
C CYS A 64 5.51 5.64 5.06
N ILE A 65 6.43 4.80 5.56
CA ILE A 65 6.93 4.87 6.95
C ILE A 65 7.62 6.21 7.21
N ARG A 66 8.52 6.64 6.32
CA ARG A 66 9.27 7.91 6.50
C ARG A 66 8.36 9.14 6.52
N LEU A 67 7.26 9.10 5.77
CA LEU A 67 6.28 10.19 5.70
C LEU A 67 5.21 10.10 6.81
N GLY A 68 5.25 9.05 7.64
CA GLY A 68 4.26 8.80 8.69
C GLY A 68 2.88 8.45 8.15
N TRP A 69 2.82 7.89 6.94
CA TRP A 69 1.58 7.40 6.35
C TRP A 69 1.16 6.07 6.95
N ILE A 70 2.11 5.24 7.39
CA ILE A 70 1.90 4.00 8.15
C ILE A 70 2.96 3.89 9.25
#